data_AF-J9D4N3-F1
#
_entry.id   AF-J9D4N3-F1
#
_cell.length_a   1.000
_cell.length_b   1.000
_cell.length_c   1.000
_cell.angle_alpha   90.00
_cell.angle_beta   90.00
_cell.angle_gamma   90.00
#
_symmetry.space_group_name_H-M   'P 1'
#
loop_
_entity.id
_entity.type
_entity.pdbx_description
1 polymer ?
#
loop_
_entity_poly.entity_id
_entity_poly.type
_entity_poly.pdbx_seq_one_letter_code
_entity_poly.pdbx_strand_id
1 'polypeptide(L)'
;MKTVQRAKPPQNKIFEISGGNHHMIGITYDGNVKAWGNNFCGQHGNGDKICCDSPTDIIKIKNIVKVKGGTTHSLFLDNGGNLYGCGENGYGQLSHKEKELLTPTLIANNVLDFATAGLITFVVKEDGVYSCGTN
;
A
#
# COMPACT_ATOMS: atom_id res chain seq x y z
N MET A 1 22.30 -34.31 13.89
CA MET A 1 21.90 -32.91 14.21
C MET A 1 20.43 -32.77 13.89
N LYS A 2 19.56 -32.47 14.87
CA LYS A 2 18.15 -32.19 14.61
C LYS A 2 18.03 -30.73 14.20
N THR A 3 17.65 -30.47 12.96
CA THR A 3 17.35 -29.12 12.48
C THR A 3 16.17 -28.59 13.27
N VAL A 4 16.37 -27.53 14.06
CA VAL A 4 15.26 -26.84 14.71
C VAL A 4 14.52 -26.07 13.63
N GLN A 5 13.40 -26.62 13.13
CA GLN A 5 12.45 -25.82 12.36
C GLN A 5 11.86 -24.79 13.32
N ARG A 6 12.21 -23.51 13.14
CA ARG A 6 11.49 -22.43 13.81
C ARG A 6 10.02 -22.54 13.41
N ALA A 7 9.12 -22.50 14.39
CA ALA A 7 7.69 -22.49 14.12
C ALA A 7 7.37 -21.34 13.15
N LYS A 8 6.64 -21.64 12.07
CA LYS A 8 6.16 -20.61 11.16
C LYS A 8 5.31 -19.62 11.98
N PRO A 9 5.50 -18.30 11.82
CA PRO A 9 4.64 -17.34 12.47
C PRO A 9 3.18 -17.60 12.06
N PRO A 10 2.21 -17.32 12.94
CA PRO A 10 0.79 -17.45 12.62
C PRO A 10 0.48 -16.58 11.40
N GLN A 11 0.13 -17.24 10.29
CA GLN A 11 0.13 -16.67 8.95
C GLN A 11 -0.76 -15.43 8.79
N ASN A 12 -1.88 -15.38 9.52
CA ASN A 12 -2.83 -14.26 9.48
C ASN A 12 -2.46 -13.09 10.41
N LYS A 13 -1.32 -13.16 11.13
CA LYS A 13 -0.87 -12.02 11.94
C LYS A 13 -0.21 -10.98 11.05
N ILE A 14 -0.58 -9.72 11.30
CA ILE A 14 0.04 -8.54 10.70
C ILE A 14 1.45 -8.38 11.28
N PHE A 15 2.45 -8.24 10.41
CA PHE A 15 3.85 -7.98 10.81
C PHE A 15 4.32 -6.57 10.49
N GLU A 16 3.66 -5.88 9.55
CA GLU A 16 3.90 -4.47 9.23
C GLU A 16 2.57 -3.72 9.14
N ILE A 17 2.54 -2.49 9.64
CA ILE A 17 1.40 -1.59 9.57
C ILE A 17 1.85 -0.19 9.16
N SER A 18 1.02 0.50 8.40
CA SER A 18 1.12 1.94 8.15
C SER A 18 -0.25 2.58 8.30
N GLY A 19 -0.29 3.74 8.96
CA GLY A 19 -1.46 4.61 8.96
C GLY A 19 -1.41 5.60 7.80
N GLY A 20 -2.57 5.91 7.23
CA GLY A 20 -2.84 7.21 6.61
C GLY A 20 -3.50 8.16 7.61
N ASN A 21 -4.21 9.18 7.14
CA ASN A 21 -4.84 10.16 8.05
C ASN A 21 -6.02 9.56 8.84
N HIS A 22 -6.84 8.72 8.18
CA HIS A 22 -8.03 8.11 8.78
C HIS A 22 -8.22 6.63 8.42
N HIS A 23 -7.19 6.00 7.83
CA HIS A 23 -7.20 4.60 7.43
C HIS A 23 -5.88 3.93 7.81
N MET A 24 -5.86 2.62 7.81
CA MET A 24 -4.72 1.78 8.14
C MET A 24 -4.59 0.69 7.09
N ILE A 25 -3.36 0.34 6.79
CA ILE A 25 -3.00 -0.79 5.93
C ILE A 25 -1.93 -1.62 6.64
N GLY A 26 -1.95 -2.93 6.45
CA GLY A 26 -0.96 -3.83 7.02
C GLY A 26 -0.73 -5.08 6.21
N ILE A 27 0.44 -5.69 6.40
CA ILE A 27 0.86 -6.91 5.70
C ILE A 27 0.86 -8.07 6.69
N THR A 28 0.25 -9.18 6.33
CA THR A 28 0.29 -10.43 7.10
C THR A 28 1.49 -11.29 6.73
N TYR A 29 1.88 -12.22 7.61
CA TYR A 29 3.06 -13.09 7.38
C TYR A 29 2.94 -13.99 6.13
N ASP A 30 1.74 -14.24 5.64
CA ASP A 30 1.49 -14.92 4.36
C ASP A 30 1.42 -13.98 3.14
N GLY A 31 1.76 -12.70 3.32
CA GLY A 31 1.88 -11.71 2.27
C GLY A 31 0.54 -11.16 1.77
N ASN A 32 -0.55 -11.34 2.51
CA ASN A 32 -1.80 -10.64 2.22
C ASN A 32 -1.76 -9.22 2.78
N VAL A 33 -2.54 -8.33 2.18
CA VAL A 33 -2.73 -6.97 2.67
C VAL A 33 -4.12 -6.85 3.28
N LYS A 34 -4.16 -6.21 4.44
CA LYS A 34 -5.39 -5.84 5.13
C LYS A 34 -5.50 -4.32 5.17
N ALA A 35 -6.73 -3.81 5.05
CA ALA A 35 -7.04 -2.40 5.23
C ALA A 35 -8.27 -2.20 6.12
N TRP A 36 -8.29 -1.10 6.84
CA TRP A 36 -9.41 -0.70 7.68
C TRP A 36 -9.37 0.81 7.97
N GLY A 37 -10.45 1.34 8.52
CA GLY A 37 -10.75 2.75 8.70
C GLY A 37 -11.57 3.31 7.53
N ASN A 38 -11.26 4.57 7.20
CA ASN A 38 -11.93 5.35 6.17
C ASN A 38 -11.59 4.81 4.77
N ASN A 39 -12.61 4.65 3.91
CA ASN A 39 -12.48 4.23 2.52
C ASN A 39 -13.15 5.18 1.51
N PHE A 40 -13.46 6.44 1.89
CA PHE A 40 -14.27 7.33 1.03
C PHE A 40 -13.62 7.70 -0.30
N CYS A 41 -12.31 7.53 -0.44
CA CYS A 41 -11.61 7.71 -1.72
C CYS A 41 -11.11 6.39 -2.32
N GLY A 42 -11.49 5.23 -1.77
CA GLY A 42 -10.98 3.92 -2.20
C GLY A 42 -9.61 3.57 -1.64
N GLN A 43 -9.23 4.10 -0.47
CA GLN A 43 -7.92 3.85 0.17
C GLN A 43 -7.65 2.37 0.49
N HIS A 44 -8.69 1.56 0.60
CA HIS A 44 -8.55 0.13 0.83
C HIS A 44 -8.14 -0.61 -0.45
N GLY A 45 -8.50 -0.11 -1.64
CA GLY A 45 -8.19 -0.83 -2.88
C GLY A 45 -9.02 -2.11 -3.07
N ASN A 46 -10.21 -2.21 -2.48
CA ASN A 46 -11.09 -3.37 -2.58
C ASN A 46 -12.15 -3.25 -3.69
N GLY A 47 -12.09 -2.21 -4.53
CA GLY A 47 -13.04 -1.95 -5.60
C GLY A 47 -14.30 -1.21 -5.17
N ASP A 48 -14.40 -0.81 -3.90
CA ASP A 48 -15.51 -0.05 -3.35
C ASP A 48 -15.04 1.11 -2.46
N LYS A 49 -15.99 1.81 -1.82
CA LYS A 49 -15.75 2.92 -0.89
C LYS A 49 -16.34 2.65 0.49
N ILE A 50 -16.49 1.38 0.85
CA ILE A 50 -17.10 0.96 2.10
C ILE A 50 -16.02 0.97 3.19
N CYS A 51 -16.27 1.72 4.26
CA CYS A 51 -15.40 1.76 5.42
C CYS A 51 -15.51 0.45 6.21
N CYS A 52 -14.42 0.05 6.87
CA CYS A 52 -14.38 -1.11 7.77
C CYS A 52 -13.73 -0.68 9.06
N ASP A 53 -14.25 -1.10 10.21
CA ASP A 53 -13.67 -0.77 11.53
C ASP A 53 -12.57 -1.75 11.97
N SER A 54 -12.45 -2.87 11.26
CA SER A 54 -11.57 -3.99 11.58
C SER A 54 -10.78 -4.43 10.35
N PRO A 55 -9.57 -5.03 10.52
CA PRO A 55 -8.71 -5.41 9.41
C PRO A 55 -9.39 -6.39 8.42
N THR A 56 -9.70 -5.89 7.23
CA THR A 56 -10.37 -6.64 6.16
C THR A 56 -9.40 -6.91 5.03
N ASP A 57 -9.48 -8.09 4.42
CA ASP A 57 -8.68 -8.42 3.23
C ASP A 57 -9.08 -7.54 2.04
N ILE A 58 -8.08 -6.99 1.36
CA ILE A 58 -8.30 -6.18 0.15
C ILE A 58 -8.05 -7.02 -1.11
N ILE A 59 -8.23 -6.42 -2.30
CA ILE A 59 -7.89 -7.12 -3.56
C ILE A 59 -6.43 -7.56 -3.51
N LYS A 60 -6.22 -8.85 -3.75
CA LYS A 60 -4.94 -9.50 -3.51
C LYS A 60 -3.89 -9.08 -4.55
N ILE A 61 -2.91 -8.32 -4.09
CA ILE A 61 -1.63 -8.13 -4.79
C ILE A 61 -0.65 -9.16 -4.23
N LYS A 62 0.14 -9.81 -5.11
CA LYS A 62 1.08 -10.83 -4.68
C LYS A 62 2.38 -10.20 -4.20
N ASN A 63 3.02 -10.84 -3.22
CA ASN A 63 4.39 -10.54 -2.81
C ASN A 63 4.62 -9.10 -2.32
N ILE A 64 3.61 -8.47 -1.70
CA ILE A 64 3.79 -7.16 -1.07
C ILE A 64 4.77 -7.27 0.09
N VAL A 65 5.79 -6.42 0.09
CA VAL A 65 6.86 -6.39 1.09
C VAL A 65 6.88 -5.13 1.91
N LYS A 66 6.22 -4.06 1.46
CA LYS A 66 6.17 -2.78 2.16
C LYS A 66 4.89 -2.02 1.81
N VAL A 67 4.30 -1.35 2.79
CA VAL A 67 3.09 -0.54 2.62
C VAL A 67 3.24 0.83 3.25
N LYS A 68 2.65 1.87 2.63
CA LYS A 68 2.51 3.20 3.26
C LYS A 68 1.15 3.84 2.95
N GLY A 69 0.55 4.43 3.98
CA GLY A 69 -0.68 5.22 3.86
C GLY A 69 -0.35 6.71 3.78
N GLY A 70 -0.84 7.40 2.76
CA GLY A 70 -0.89 8.86 2.69
C GLY A 70 -2.18 9.40 3.31
N THR A 71 -2.51 10.68 3.08
CA THR A 71 -3.74 11.26 3.67
C THR A 71 -4.99 10.51 3.21
N THR A 72 -5.09 10.28 1.90
CA THR A 72 -6.27 9.72 1.23
C THR A 72 -5.90 8.70 0.16
N HIS A 73 -4.68 8.18 0.18
CA HIS A 73 -4.20 7.16 -0.75
C HIS A 73 -3.33 6.13 -0.03
N SER A 74 -3.18 4.95 -0.64
CA SER A 74 -2.37 3.84 -0.13
C SER A 74 -1.39 3.38 -1.19
N LEU A 75 -0.21 2.97 -0.75
CA LEU A 75 0.89 2.52 -1.58
C LEU A 75 1.36 1.13 -1.14
N PHE A 76 1.64 0.27 -2.11
CA PHE A 76 2.06 -1.12 -1.91
C PHE A 76 3.24 -1.43 -2.82
N LEU A 77 4.38 -1.82 -2.25
CA LEU A 77 5.56 -2.24 -3.00
C LEU A 77 5.68 -3.76 -2.94
N ASP A 78 5.79 -4.39 -4.11
CA ASP A 78 6.09 -5.81 -4.21
C ASP A 78 7.60 -6.09 -4.22
N ASN A 79 7.98 -7.36 -4.06
CA ASN A 79 9.37 -7.80 -4.10
C ASN A 79 10.05 -7.72 -5.49
N GLY A 80 9.29 -7.39 -6.54
CA GLY A 80 9.77 -7.18 -7.90
C GLY A 80 10.09 -5.72 -8.21
N GLY A 81 9.90 -4.81 -7.27
CA GLY A 81 10.11 -3.37 -7.47
C GLY A 81 8.94 -2.68 -8.17
N ASN A 82 7.74 -3.28 -8.15
CA ASN A 82 6.52 -2.67 -8.65
C ASN A 82 5.79 -1.96 -7.51
N LEU A 83 5.57 -0.66 -7.68
CA LEU A 83 4.80 0.16 -6.77
C LEU A 83 3.38 0.30 -7.29
N TYR A 84 2.43 -0.13 -6.48
CA TYR A 84 1.00 -0.01 -6.71
C TYR A 84 0.41 1.09 -5.83
N GLY A 85 -0.63 1.75 -6.34
CA GLY A 85 -1.39 2.76 -5.63
C GLY A 85 -2.90 2.56 -5.73
N CYS A 86 -3.62 2.94 -4.69
CA CYS A 86 -5.07 3.13 -4.71
C CYS A 86 -5.47 4.33 -3.85
N GLY A 87 -6.70 4.81 -3.99
CA GLY A 87 -7.23 5.97 -3.29
C GLY A 87 -7.38 7.20 -4.17
N GLU A 88 -7.39 8.36 -3.51
CA GLU A 88 -7.48 9.67 -4.12
C GLU A 88 -6.25 9.98 -4.98
N ASN A 89 -6.48 10.48 -6.19
CA ASN A 89 -5.44 11.00 -7.08
C ASN A 89 -5.82 12.38 -7.66
N GLY A 90 -6.76 13.09 -7.02
CA GLY A 90 -7.19 14.44 -7.40
C GLY A 90 -6.05 15.44 -7.58
N TYR A 91 -5.00 15.28 -6.77
CA TYR A 91 -3.80 16.11 -6.73
C TYR A 91 -2.57 15.46 -7.38
N GLY A 92 -2.74 14.30 -8.04
CA GLY A 92 -1.64 13.59 -8.68
C GLY A 92 -0.77 12.75 -7.74
N GLN A 93 -1.25 12.44 -6.53
CA GLN A 93 -0.52 11.70 -5.50
C GLN A 93 -0.06 10.30 -5.95
N LEU A 94 -0.74 9.72 -6.94
CA LEU A 94 -0.49 8.39 -7.49
C LEU A 94 0.15 8.43 -8.89
N SER A 95 0.51 9.62 -9.39
CA SER A 95 1.08 9.81 -10.75
C SER A 95 0.29 9.09 -11.87
N HIS A 96 -1.02 8.96 -11.69
CA HIS A 96 -1.91 8.28 -12.62
C HIS A 96 -2.84 9.26 -13.33
N LYS A 97 -3.40 8.85 -14.48
CA LYS A 97 -4.32 9.69 -15.27
C LYS A 97 -5.70 9.85 -14.62
N GLU A 98 -6.17 8.80 -13.96
CA GLU A 98 -7.48 8.78 -13.30
C GLU A 98 -7.41 9.54 -11.97
N LYS A 99 -8.47 10.29 -11.65
CA LYS A 99 -8.54 11.10 -10.41
C LYS A 99 -8.74 10.25 -9.15
N GLU A 100 -9.09 8.98 -9.30
CA GLU A 100 -9.29 8.05 -8.21
C GLU A 100 -9.00 6.63 -8.69
N LEU A 101 -8.45 5.79 -7.81
CA LEU A 101 -8.13 4.39 -8.08
C LEU A 101 -8.73 3.49 -7.00
N LEU A 102 -9.82 2.78 -7.31
CA LEU A 102 -10.51 1.91 -6.35
C LEU A 102 -9.84 0.55 -6.14
N THR A 103 -8.88 0.21 -6.99
CA THR A 103 -8.13 -1.05 -6.94
C THR A 103 -6.64 -0.74 -7.07
N PRO A 104 -5.75 -1.52 -6.44
CA PRO A 104 -4.31 -1.31 -6.56
C PRO A 104 -3.89 -1.37 -8.02
N THR A 105 -3.40 -0.24 -8.50
CA THR A 105 -3.00 -0.04 -9.90
C THR A 105 -1.52 0.24 -9.93
N LEU A 106 -0.81 -0.32 -10.90
CA LEU A 106 0.62 -0.11 -11.06
C LEU A 106 0.89 1.37 -11.38
N ILE A 107 1.72 2.03 -10.56
CA ILE A 107 2.06 3.45 -10.71
C ILE A 107 3.55 3.68 -11.00
N ALA A 108 4.42 2.74 -10.63
CA ALA A 108 5.84 2.79 -10.98
C ALA A 108 6.48 1.39 -10.97
N ASN A 109 7.55 1.23 -11.77
CA ASN A 109 8.42 0.05 -11.80
C ASN A 109 9.83 0.44 -11.34
N ASN A 110 10.66 -0.58 -11.07
CA ASN A 110 12.05 -0.47 -10.65
C ASN A 110 12.22 0.42 -9.40
N VAL A 111 11.27 0.31 -8.47
CA VAL A 111 11.26 1.06 -7.22
C VAL A 111 12.11 0.33 -6.18
N LEU A 112 13.11 1.03 -5.65
CA LEU A 112 13.97 0.56 -4.57
C LEU A 112 13.37 0.88 -3.20
N ASP A 113 12.80 2.07 -3.06
CA ASP A 113 12.07 2.48 -1.86
C ASP A 113 11.04 3.57 -2.16
N PHE A 114 10.13 3.82 -1.23
CA PHE A 114 9.14 4.87 -1.32
C PHE A 114 8.77 5.43 0.06
N ALA A 115 8.30 6.66 0.06
CA ALA A 115 7.73 7.32 1.21
C ALA A 115 6.49 8.11 0.77
N THR A 116 5.59 8.38 1.71
CA THR A 116 4.46 9.27 1.50
C THR A 116 4.30 10.16 2.73
N ALA A 117 3.94 11.41 2.48
CA ALA A 117 3.62 12.38 3.51
C ALA A 117 2.52 13.29 2.97
N GLY A 118 1.39 13.34 3.68
CA GLY A 118 0.25 14.12 3.23
C GLY A 118 -0.29 13.64 1.88
N LEU A 119 -0.22 14.53 0.88
CA LEU A 119 -0.65 14.30 -0.49
C LEU A 119 0.53 14.09 -1.45
N ILE A 120 1.73 13.81 -0.95
CA ILE A 120 2.94 13.62 -1.76
C ILE A 120 3.41 12.18 -1.65
N THR A 121 3.77 11.59 -2.79
CA THR A 121 4.50 10.32 -2.89
C THR A 121 5.93 10.59 -3.36
N PHE A 122 6.91 10.03 -2.65
CA PHE A 122 8.31 9.99 -3.04
C PHE A 122 8.68 8.57 -3.43
N VAL A 123 9.42 8.43 -4.53
CA VAL A 123 9.87 7.15 -5.07
C VAL A 123 11.37 7.22 -5.30
N VAL A 124 12.10 6.26 -4.74
CA VAL A 124 13.53 6.06 -4.96
C VAL A 124 13.71 4.95 -6.00
N LYS A 125 14.49 5.26 -7.02
CA LYS A 125 14.94 4.33 -8.07
C LYS A 125 16.46 4.39 -8.16
N GLU A 126 17.06 3.53 -8.99
CA GLU A 126 18.51 3.53 -9.21
C GLU A 126 19.02 4.85 -9.80
N ASP A 127 18.21 5.50 -10.64
CA ASP A 127 18.55 6.72 -11.37
C ASP A 127 18.21 8.01 -10.60
N GLY A 128 17.52 7.92 -9.47
CA GLY A 128 17.26 9.08 -8.62
C GLY A 128 16.01 8.99 -7.74
N VAL A 129 15.60 10.16 -7.25
CA VAL A 129 14.41 10.33 -6.41
C VAL A 129 13.37 11.15 -7.18
N TYR A 130 12.15 10.64 -7.22
CA TYR A 130 11.00 11.22 -7.91
C TYR A 130 9.91 11.55 -6.91
N SER A 131 9.12 12.58 -7.20
CA SER A 131 7.95 12.93 -6.39
C SER A 131 6.75 13.28 -7.25
N CYS A 132 5.55 12.96 -6.76
CA CYS A 132 4.28 13.36 -7.35
C CYS A 132 3.28 13.74 -6.26
N GLY A 133 2.25 14.52 -6.61
CA GLY A 133 1.30 15.09 -5.66
C GLY A 133 1.39 16.61 -5.57
N THR A 134 0.87 17.17 -4.47
CA THR A 134 0.82 18.62 -4.23
C THR A 134 2.08 19.10 -3.49
N ASN A 135 2.80 20.06 -4.07
CA ASN A 135 3.85 20.84 -3.38
C ASN A 135 3.25 22.01 -2.61
#